data_AF-A0A9D2ZTK3-F1
#
_entry.id   AF-A0A9D2ZTK3-F1
#
_cell.length_a   1.000
_cell.length_b   1.000
_cell.length_c   1.000
_cell.angle_alpha   90.00
_cell.angle_beta   90.00
_cell.angle_gamma   90.00
#
_symmetry.space_group_name_H-M   'P 1'
#
loop_
_entity.id
_entity.type
_entity.pdbx_description
1 polymer ?
#
loop_
_entity_poly.entity_id
_entity_poly.type
_entity_poly.pdbx_seq_one_letter_code
_entity_poly.pdbx_strand_id
1 'polypeptide(L)'
;MSKIATCLLILLMAACVAVAQPKRQVRAVWLTTAYGLDWPQSPAGQKAQLDKILDTLSDLNVNVVMFQCRIRGDVVYRSAYEPLN
;
A
#
# COMPACT_ATOMS: atom_id res chain seq x y z
N MET A 1 -26.01 -39.17 -15.50
CA MET A 1 -24.58 -38.93 -15.82
C MET A 1 -24.25 -37.44 -16.00
N SER A 2 -24.97 -36.67 -16.83
CA SER A 2 -24.67 -35.24 -17.06
C SER A 2 -24.68 -34.36 -15.79
N LYS A 3 -25.68 -34.48 -14.91
CA LYS A 3 -25.79 -33.61 -13.72
C LYS A 3 -24.62 -33.75 -12.73
N ILE A 4 -24.11 -34.98 -12.57
CA ILE A 4 -22.97 -35.26 -11.68
C ILE A 4 -21.70 -34.66 -12.25
N ALA A 5 -21.46 -34.80 -13.56
CA ALA A 5 -20.32 -34.20 -14.24
C ALA A 5 -20.36 -32.66 -14.15
N THR A 6 -21.54 -32.05 -14.31
CA THR A 6 -21.71 -30.60 -14.15
C THR A 6 -21.44 -30.14 -12.72
N CYS A 7 -21.94 -30.86 -11.70
CA CYS A 7 -21.63 -30.54 -10.30
C CYS A 7 -20.12 -30.66 -10.00
N LEU A 8 -19.45 -31.69 -10.50
CA LEU A 8 -18.00 -31.87 -10.32
C LEU A 8 -17.20 -30.75 -10.98
N LEU A 9 -17.60 -30.33 -12.18
CA LEU A 9 -16.96 -29.22 -12.88
C LEU A 9 -17.13 -27.89 -12.12
N ILE A 10 -18.32 -27.62 -11.57
CA ILE A 10 -18.58 -26.44 -10.74
C ILE A 10 -17.71 -26.47 -9.47
N LEU A 11 -17.62 -27.63 -8.81
CA LEU A 11 -16.81 -27.79 -7.60
C LEU A 11 -15.31 -27.55 -7.88
N LEU A 12 -14.81 -28.09 -9.00
CA LEU A 12 -13.42 -27.91 -9.42
C LEU A 12 -13.10 -26.45 -9.74
N MET A 13 -14.02 -25.76 -10.43
CA MET A 13 -13.90 -24.33 -10.72
C MET A 13 -13.89 -23.49 -9.44
N ALA A 14 -14.77 -23.78 -8.48
CA ALA A 14 -14.78 -23.11 -7.18
C ALA A 14 -13.49 -23.33 -6.38
N ALA A 15 -12.94 -24.54 -6.39
CA ALA A 15 -11.67 -24.85 -5.74
C ALA A 15 -10.50 -24.08 -6.38
N CYS A 16 -10.44 -24.00 -7.72
CA CYS A 16 -9.45 -23.20 -8.42
C CYS A 16 -9.49 -21.71 -8.01
N VAL A 17 -10.69 -21.13 -7.91
CA VAL A 17 -10.87 -19.74 -7.48
C VAL A 17 -10.42 -19.52 -6.05
N ALA A 18 -10.71 -20.45 -5.14
CA ALA A 18 -10.30 -20.36 -3.74
C ALA A 18 -8.77 -20.42 -3.57
N VAL A 19 -8.10 -21.27 -4.36
CA VAL A 19 -6.62 -21.41 -4.33
C VAL A 19 -5.92 -20.24 -5.03
N ALA A 20 -6.58 -19.57 -5.98
CA ALA A 20 -6.03 -18.42 -6.70
C ALA A 20 -5.95 -17.14 -5.85
N GLN A 21 -6.52 -17.12 -4.64
CA GLN A 21 -6.52 -15.91 -3.81
C GLN A 21 -5.11 -15.62 -3.24
N PRO A 22 -4.70 -14.34 -3.17
CA PRO A 22 -3.44 -13.97 -2.54
C PRO A 22 -3.40 -14.40 -1.06
N LYS A 23 -2.24 -14.92 -0.60
CA LYS A 23 -2.04 -15.35 0.80
C LYS A 23 -2.28 -14.24 1.83
N ARG A 24 -2.17 -12.97 1.44
CA ARG A 24 -2.40 -11.80 2.29
C ARG A 24 -3.21 -10.77 1.52
N GLN A 25 -4.25 -10.23 2.15
CA GLN A 25 -4.97 -9.08 1.62
C GLN A 25 -4.11 -7.83 1.71
N VAL A 26 -4.17 -6.97 0.69
CA VAL A 26 -3.53 -5.64 0.71
C VAL A 26 -4.39 -4.70 1.54
N ARG A 27 -3.77 -4.05 2.52
CA ARG A 27 -4.35 -2.96 3.32
C ARG A 27 -3.38 -1.80 3.22
N ALA A 28 -3.62 -0.96 2.22
CA ALA A 28 -2.71 0.10 1.83
C ALA A 28 -3.24 1.47 2.24
N VAL A 29 -2.33 2.39 2.52
CA VAL A 29 -2.61 3.82 2.62
C VAL A 29 -1.73 4.60 1.67
N TRP A 30 -2.25 5.71 1.17
CA TRP A 30 -1.46 6.70 0.45
C TRP A 30 -0.93 7.74 1.44
N LEU A 31 0.38 7.98 1.46
CA LEU A 31 1.01 8.96 2.33
C LEU A 31 1.55 10.11 1.47
N THR A 32 0.86 11.24 1.54
CA THR A 32 1.04 12.42 0.70
C THR A 32 2.09 13.36 1.29
N THR A 33 3.05 13.76 0.45
CA THR A 33 4.13 14.68 0.82
C THR A 33 3.91 16.10 0.31
N ALA A 34 3.08 16.26 -0.72
CA ALA A 34 2.72 17.55 -1.28
C ALA A 34 2.11 18.48 -0.21
N TYR A 35 2.70 19.67 -0.07
CA TYR A 35 2.27 20.72 0.88
C TYR A 35 2.21 20.29 2.35
N GLY A 36 2.89 19.19 2.73
CA GLY A 36 2.83 18.66 4.08
C GLY A 36 1.46 18.11 4.49
N LEU A 37 0.64 17.69 3.51
CA LEU A 37 -0.74 17.25 3.74
C LEU A 37 -0.84 16.14 4.81
N ASP A 38 -0.05 15.07 4.65
CA ASP A 38 0.09 14.02 5.67
C ASP A 38 1.42 14.18 6.42
N TRP A 39 2.50 14.41 5.68
CA TRP A 39 3.86 14.52 6.21
C TRP A 39 4.77 15.29 5.24
N PRO A 40 5.78 16.05 5.71
CA PRO A 40 5.99 16.46 7.07
C PRO A 40 5.18 17.73 7.39
N GLN A 41 4.68 17.84 8.62
CA GLN A 41 3.97 19.05 9.08
C GLN A 41 4.95 20.17 9.46
N SER A 42 6.20 19.83 9.79
CA SER A 42 7.26 20.79 10.02
C SER A 42 8.63 20.23 9.60
N PRO A 43 9.60 21.08 9.21
CA PRO A 43 10.96 20.63 8.90
C PRO A 43 11.69 20.00 10.09
N ALA A 44 11.32 20.38 11.32
CA ALA A 44 11.88 19.81 12.53
C ALA A 44 11.17 18.49 12.86
N GLY A 45 11.93 17.47 13.25
CA GLY A 45 11.35 16.22 13.75
C GLY A 45 10.64 15.36 12.70
N GLN A 46 10.89 15.57 11.41
CA GLN A 46 10.31 14.80 10.31
C GLN A 46 10.38 13.29 10.53
N LYS A 47 11.54 12.79 10.98
CA LYS A 47 11.73 11.36 11.29
C LYS A 47 10.79 10.88 12.38
N ALA A 48 10.72 11.58 13.52
CA ALA A 48 9.85 11.20 14.63
C ALA A 48 8.37 11.24 14.24
N GLN A 49 7.98 12.20 13.40
CA GLN A 49 6.63 12.27 12.87
C GLN A 49 6.32 11.07 11.95
N LEU A 50 7.25 10.72 11.05
CA LEU A 50 7.08 9.57 10.17
C LEU A 50 7.02 8.27 10.96
N ASP A 51 7.92 8.09 11.92
CA ASP A 51 7.95 6.94 12.84
C ASP A 51 6.58 6.78 13.51
N LYS A 52 6.01 7.85 14.07
CA LYS A 52 4.67 7.84 14.69
C LYS A 52 3.54 7.46 13.71
N ILE A 53 3.59 7.95 12.47
CA ILE A 53 2.61 7.60 11.44
C ILE A 53 2.70 6.10 11.13
N LEU A 54 3.91 5.60 10.91
CA LEU A 54 4.14 4.19 10.58
C LEU A 54 3.76 3.25 11.73
N ASP A 55 4.05 3.62 12.98
CA ASP A 55 3.63 2.88 14.17
C ASP A 55 2.10 2.80 14.24
N THR A 56 1.41 3.93 14.06
CA THR A 56 -0.06 3.97 14.05
C THR A 56 -0.64 3.08 12.95
N LEU A 57 -0.07 3.12 11.74
CA LEU A 57 -0.51 2.28 10.62
C LEU A 57 -0.28 0.79 10.91
N SER A 58 0.84 0.45 11.56
CA SER A 58 1.13 -0.91 12.01
C SER A 58 0.11 -1.42 13.02
N ASP A 59 -0.23 -0.60 14.02
CA ASP A 59 -1.25 -0.92 15.04
C ASP A 59 -2.63 -1.14 14.42
N LEU A 60 -2.94 -0.40 13.34
CA LEU A 60 -4.16 -0.55 12.53
C LEU A 60 -4.10 -1.72 11.53
N ASN A 61 -3.05 -2.55 11.58
CA ASN A 61 -2.79 -3.67 10.68
C ASN A 61 -2.60 -3.28 9.20
N VAL A 62 -2.31 -2.02 8.87
CA VAL A 62 -1.93 -1.62 7.50
C VAL A 62 -0.60 -2.30 7.14
N ASN A 63 -0.51 -2.83 5.91
CA ASN A 63 0.65 -3.61 5.47
C ASN A 63 1.37 -3.05 4.25
N VAL A 64 0.84 -1.96 3.66
CA VAL A 64 1.46 -1.26 2.53
C VAL A 64 1.32 0.24 2.75
N VAL A 65 2.41 0.98 2.59
CA VAL A 65 2.42 2.44 2.56
C VAL A 65 2.89 2.89 1.19
N MET A 66 2.00 3.58 0.46
CA MET A 66 2.33 4.20 -0.81
C MET A 66 2.81 5.62 -0.54
N PHE A 67 4.12 5.76 -0.32
CA PHE A 67 4.74 7.04 0.01
C PHE A 67 5.00 7.88 -1.25
N GLN A 68 4.53 9.13 -1.26
CA GLN A 68 4.72 10.03 -2.38
C GLN A 68 6.17 10.56 -2.45
N CYS A 69 7.05 9.85 -3.14
CA CYS A 69 8.47 10.22 -3.26
C CYS A 69 8.75 11.41 -4.20
N ARG A 70 7.85 11.67 -5.15
CA ARG A 70 7.99 12.68 -6.21
C ARG A 70 6.71 13.49 -6.29
N ILE A 71 6.85 14.81 -6.27
CA ILE A 71 5.76 15.78 -6.37
C ILE A 71 5.85 16.44 -7.76
N ARG A 72 5.46 17.70 -7.93
CA ARG A 72 5.32 18.38 -9.23
C ARG A 72 6.68 18.85 -9.76
N GLY A 73 7.60 17.92 -9.99
CA GLY A 73 8.96 18.18 -10.51
C GLY A 73 10.05 18.24 -9.45
N ASP A 74 9.74 17.84 -8.23
CA ASP A 74 10.58 17.83 -7.04
C ASP A 74 10.47 16.48 -6.31
N VAL A 75 11.50 16.12 -5.55
CA VAL A 75 11.60 14.83 -4.86
C VAL A 75 11.92 15.02 -3.38
N VAL A 76 11.57 14.04 -2.55
CA VAL A 76 11.88 14.04 -1.10
C VAL A 76 13.09 13.18 -0.74
N TYR A 77 13.93 12.90 -1.73
CA TYR A 77 15.18 12.15 -1.59
C TYR A 77 16.28 12.84 -2.39
N ARG A 78 17.54 12.58 -2.02
CA ARG A 78 18.69 13.15 -2.75
C ARG A 78 18.69 12.60 -4.18
N SER A 79 18.46 13.47 -5.16
CA SER A 79 18.49 13.15 -6.58
C SER A 79 19.56 13.95 -7.31
N ALA A 80 20.11 13.38 -8.38
CA ALA A 80 21.01 14.06 -9.30
C ALA A 80 20.25 14.79 -10.44
N TYR A 81 18.94 14.53 -10.59
CA TYR A 81 18.14 14.95 -11.74
C TYR A 81 17.02 15.91 -11.38
N GLU A 82 16.43 15.79 -10.19
CA GLU A 82 15.29 16.60 -9.75
C GLU A 82 15.64 17.35 -8.45
N PRO A 83 15.11 18.58 -8.25
CA PRO A 83 15.32 19.36 -7.02
C PRO A 83 14.72 18.66 -5.79
N LEU A 84 15.36 18.90 -4.64
CA LEU A 84 14.89 18.44 -3.34
C LEU A 84 13.80 19.39 -2.80
N ASN A 85 12.67 18.84 -2.39
CA ASN A 85 11.57 19.54 -1.68
C ASN A 85 11.86 19.67 -0.19
#